data_AF-A0A354RAX4-F1
#
_entry.id   AF-A0A354RAX4-F1
#
_cell.length_a   1.000
_cell.length_b   1.000
_cell.length_c   1.000
_cell.angle_alpha   90.00
_cell.angle_beta   90.00
_cell.angle_gamma   90.00
#
_symmetry.space_group_name_H-M   'P 1'
#
loop_
_entity.id
_entity.type
_entity.pdbx_description
1 polymer ?
#
loop_
_entity_poly.entity_id
_entity_poly.type
_entity_poly.pdbx_seq_one_letter_code
_entity_poly.pdbx_strand_id
1 'polypeptide(L)'
;LITDFAPGDMSDDEVVDMKTTKNVRWVAKLGSQAYGNVTVGNGCVFVGTNNESPRDPQKKGDRGVVMCLDEQTGDLKWQLVIPKLGAGKVSDWEYIGVCSSPAVDGDIVYVVTNRCEVVCLDINGLADGNMGPYKDEAAYVRPKGSQDPLDESLDADIIWMYDMRDELGVFPHNVTSSSPLVLGDKVFIATSNGVDWSHTNIPAPLSPSWIALDKNTGELVGEDGSGASASALHAAWSSLTYGKIAGKETLIWGGTDGFCYGYPNKTEKDADGYDLFMPSWKVDCNEPEYRIDKDGKKVPYATPPGPSELIGTPVLYEEKVYVAIGQDPEHGDGVGRLSCIDAKNGEVVWKYTDVGRTISTVSVHDDLVYVAEYAGLIHCLDANDGKLYWTYDSFSRIWGSTLVAGGKVLLGNEDGDLLILDHGKAEPKVESVNMGAPVYSSPVYVNGTLYVATQTHLYAIGE
;
A
#
# COMPACT_ATOMS: atom_id res chain seq x y z
N LEU A 1 -9.10 4.83 21.73
CA LEU A 1 -9.46 3.65 20.91
C LEU A 1 -10.58 2.91 21.61
N ILE A 2 -11.69 2.65 20.91
CA ILE A 2 -12.77 1.78 21.38
C ILE A 2 -12.48 0.38 20.84
N THR A 3 -12.46 -0.63 21.72
CA THR A 3 -12.23 -2.05 21.34
C THR A 3 -13.46 -2.92 21.58
N ASP A 4 -14.39 -2.47 22.42
CA ASP A 4 -15.65 -3.15 22.67
C ASP A 4 -16.70 -2.71 21.64
N PHE A 5 -16.75 -3.38 20.50
CA PHE A 5 -17.68 -3.08 19.40
C PHE A 5 -18.26 -4.37 18.81
N ALA A 6 -19.35 -4.24 18.06
CA ALA A 6 -19.95 -5.34 17.30
C ALA A 6 -20.27 -4.85 15.88
N PRO A 7 -19.80 -5.54 14.82
CA PRO A 7 -19.99 -5.11 13.44
C PRO A 7 -21.44 -5.23 12.96
N GLY A 8 -22.29 -5.95 13.70
CA GLY A 8 -23.70 -6.15 13.39
C GLY A 8 -23.96 -7.37 12.50
N ASP A 9 -25.22 -7.78 12.45
CA ASP A 9 -25.71 -8.84 11.58
C ASP A 9 -25.80 -8.32 10.14
N MET A 10 -25.39 -9.15 9.18
CA MET A 10 -25.46 -8.84 7.76
C MET A 10 -26.55 -9.68 7.08
N SER A 11 -27.39 -9.04 6.27
CA SER A 11 -28.43 -9.73 5.49
C SER A 11 -27.87 -10.48 4.28
N ASP A 12 -28.68 -11.33 3.66
CA ASP A 12 -28.32 -12.02 2.40
C ASP A 12 -28.02 -11.05 1.24
N ASP A 13 -28.54 -9.81 1.29
CA ASP A 13 -28.25 -8.74 0.33
C ASP A 13 -26.97 -7.96 0.67
N GLU A 14 -26.19 -8.45 1.64
CA GLU A 14 -24.94 -7.86 2.15
C GLU A 14 -25.16 -6.44 2.69
N VAL A 15 -26.24 -6.24 3.45
CA VAL A 15 -26.53 -5.00 4.15
C VAL A 15 -26.42 -5.24 5.66
N VAL A 16 -25.61 -4.44 6.34
CA VAL A 16 -25.47 -4.50 7.80
C VAL A 16 -26.68 -3.85 8.48
N ASP A 17 -27.33 -4.57 9.40
CA ASP A 17 -28.36 -3.98 10.25
C ASP A 17 -27.71 -3.13 11.36
N MET A 18 -27.64 -1.82 11.14
CA MET A 18 -27.08 -0.86 12.09
C MET A 18 -27.69 -0.95 13.50
N LYS A 19 -28.91 -1.47 13.68
CA LYS A 19 -29.53 -1.65 15.02
C LYS A 19 -28.89 -2.76 15.85
N THR A 20 -28.20 -3.68 15.20
CA THR A 20 -27.48 -4.79 15.83
C THR A 20 -26.01 -4.46 16.09
N THR A 21 -25.53 -3.33 15.56
CA THR A 21 -24.17 -2.87 15.79
C THR A 21 -23.99 -2.32 17.20
N LYS A 22 -22.74 -2.28 17.64
CA LYS A 22 -22.33 -1.61 18.87
C LYS A 22 -21.09 -0.78 18.59
N ASN A 23 -21.11 0.51 18.90
CA ASN A 23 -20.00 1.45 18.68
C ASN A 23 -19.51 1.50 17.22
N VAL A 24 -20.43 1.36 16.27
CA VAL A 24 -20.20 1.54 14.83
C VAL A 24 -21.02 2.75 14.38
N ARG A 25 -20.36 3.76 13.82
CA ARG A 25 -21.01 4.99 13.34
C ARG A 25 -21.75 4.75 12.04
N TRP A 26 -21.07 4.11 11.10
CA TRP A 26 -21.58 3.78 9.78
C TRP A 26 -20.79 2.61 9.17
N VAL A 27 -21.41 1.99 8.18
CA VAL A 27 -20.80 0.94 7.36
C VAL A 27 -21.07 1.27 5.89
N ALA A 28 -20.02 1.28 5.07
CA ALA A 28 -20.12 1.49 3.64
C ALA A 28 -19.84 0.19 2.89
N LYS A 29 -20.73 -0.21 1.98
CA LYS A 29 -20.52 -1.36 1.10
C LYS A 29 -19.39 -1.06 0.12
N LEU A 30 -18.41 -1.96 0.06
CA LEU A 30 -17.31 -1.96 -0.90
C LEU A 30 -17.69 -2.79 -2.15
N GLY A 31 -16.72 -3.03 -3.03
CA GLY A 31 -16.85 -4.06 -4.06
C GLY A 31 -16.70 -5.46 -3.48
N SER A 32 -16.13 -6.38 -4.25
CA SER A 32 -15.78 -7.74 -3.79
C SER A 32 -14.29 -7.94 -3.50
N GLN A 33 -13.47 -6.90 -3.68
CA GLN A 33 -12.03 -6.92 -3.47
C GLN A 33 -11.56 -5.54 -2.98
N ALA A 34 -10.92 -5.49 -1.81
CA ALA A 34 -10.33 -4.28 -1.24
C ALA A 34 -9.04 -4.62 -0.47
N TYR A 35 -7.93 -4.00 -0.87
CA TYR A 35 -6.59 -4.28 -0.33
C TYR A 35 -5.85 -3.01 0.13
N GLY A 36 -6.11 -1.87 -0.52
CA GLY A 36 -5.50 -0.59 -0.17
C GLY A 36 -5.98 -0.08 1.18
N ASN A 37 -5.10 0.59 1.93
CA ASN A 37 -5.45 1.12 3.22
C ASN A 37 -6.36 2.35 3.07
N VAL A 38 -7.24 2.53 4.06
CA VAL A 38 -8.11 3.69 4.16
C VAL A 38 -7.28 4.94 4.47
N THR A 39 -7.61 6.06 3.84
CA THR A 39 -7.03 7.37 4.20
C THR A 39 -8.13 8.34 4.57
N VAL A 40 -7.89 9.17 5.58
CA VAL A 40 -8.86 10.14 6.07
C VAL A 40 -8.22 11.52 6.06
N GLY A 41 -8.93 12.50 5.52
CA GLY A 41 -8.45 13.86 5.46
C GLY A 41 -9.56 14.83 5.06
N ASN A 42 -9.57 16.00 5.70
CA ASN A 42 -10.45 17.11 5.37
C ASN A 42 -11.95 16.74 5.28
N GLY A 43 -12.43 15.92 6.22
CA GLY A 43 -13.83 15.49 6.28
C GLY A 43 -14.20 14.37 5.31
N CYS A 44 -13.22 13.79 4.61
CA CYS A 44 -13.43 12.70 3.66
C CYS A 44 -12.66 11.43 4.08
N VAL A 45 -13.22 10.28 3.71
CA VAL A 45 -12.60 8.96 3.85
C VAL A 45 -12.45 8.34 2.46
N PHE A 46 -11.22 7.93 2.12
CA PHE A 46 -10.87 7.35 0.85
C PHE A 46 -10.55 5.87 0.98
N VAL A 47 -11.09 5.06 0.05
CA VAL A 47 -10.86 3.61 0.03
C VAL A 47 -10.84 3.09 -1.41
N GLY A 48 -9.83 2.28 -1.71
CA GLY A 48 -9.70 1.57 -2.98
C GLY A 48 -10.46 0.25 -2.98
N THR A 49 -11.21 -0.03 -4.03
CA THR A 49 -11.99 -1.27 -4.20
C THR A 49 -12.24 -1.56 -5.68
N ASN A 50 -13.06 -2.58 -5.98
CA ASN A 50 -13.51 -2.89 -7.34
C ASN A 50 -15.01 -2.53 -7.53
N ASN A 51 -15.51 -2.76 -8.73
CA ASN A 51 -16.85 -2.37 -9.15
C ASN A 51 -17.90 -3.50 -9.19
N GLU A 52 -17.66 -4.63 -8.51
CA GLU A 52 -18.61 -5.77 -8.51
C GLU A 52 -19.98 -5.42 -7.85
N SER A 53 -19.99 -4.43 -6.95
CA SER A 53 -21.22 -3.76 -6.47
C SER A 53 -21.25 -2.33 -7.00
N PRO A 54 -21.78 -2.05 -8.21
CA PRO A 54 -21.69 -0.73 -8.82
C PRO A 54 -22.48 0.31 -8.03
N ARG A 55 -21.84 1.45 -7.74
CA ARG A 55 -22.50 2.59 -7.09
C ARG A 55 -23.18 3.49 -8.11
N ASP A 56 -22.61 3.56 -9.31
CA ASP A 56 -23.27 4.10 -10.48
C ASP A 56 -23.82 2.94 -11.34
N PRO A 57 -25.16 2.79 -11.47
CA PRO A 57 -25.76 1.71 -12.26
C PRO A 57 -25.44 1.79 -13.76
N GLN A 58 -24.90 2.91 -14.24
CA GLN A 58 -24.49 3.11 -15.64
C GLN A 58 -23.08 2.60 -15.92
N LYS A 59 -22.23 2.45 -14.89
CA LYS A 59 -20.84 1.99 -15.01
C LYS A 59 -20.70 0.56 -14.49
N LYS A 60 -20.94 -0.44 -15.36
CA LYS A 60 -20.97 -1.88 -14.97
C LYS A 60 -19.82 -2.70 -15.53
N GLY A 61 -19.34 -3.67 -14.76
CA GLY A 61 -18.26 -4.60 -15.13
C GLY A 61 -16.94 -4.27 -14.43
N ASP A 62 -15.92 -5.08 -14.71
CA ASP A 62 -14.64 -5.04 -13.99
C ASP A 62 -13.89 -3.72 -14.18
N ARG A 63 -13.66 -3.03 -13.05
CA ARG A 63 -13.04 -1.70 -12.92
C ARG A 63 -12.39 -1.59 -11.54
N GLY A 64 -11.30 -0.83 -11.47
CA GLY A 64 -10.84 -0.26 -10.22
C GLY A 64 -11.73 0.90 -9.81
N VAL A 65 -11.92 1.09 -8.50
CA VAL A 65 -12.69 2.21 -7.94
C VAL A 65 -11.93 2.79 -6.76
N VAL A 66 -11.85 4.12 -6.67
CA VAL A 66 -11.52 4.82 -5.43
C VAL A 66 -12.77 5.57 -5.00
N MET A 67 -13.27 5.28 -3.80
CA MET A 67 -14.42 5.98 -3.24
C MET A 67 -13.96 7.14 -2.37
N CYS A 68 -14.69 8.25 -2.42
CA CYS A 68 -14.65 9.32 -1.45
C CYS A 68 -15.97 9.32 -0.67
N LEU A 69 -15.87 9.06 0.63
CA LEU A 69 -17.01 9.02 1.55
C LEU A 69 -16.96 10.24 2.48
N ASP A 70 -18.11 10.72 2.91
CA ASP A 70 -18.17 11.66 4.04
C ASP A 70 -17.69 10.98 5.33
N GLU A 71 -16.78 11.63 6.06
CA GLU A 71 -16.18 11.05 7.27
C GLU A 71 -17.20 10.79 8.39
N GLN A 72 -18.24 11.62 8.48
CA GLN A 72 -19.22 11.55 9.57
C GLN A 72 -20.35 10.57 9.25
N THR A 73 -20.81 10.52 8.00
CA THR A 73 -21.99 9.72 7.63
C THR A 73 -21.66 8.44 6.88
N GLY A 74 -20.48 8.34 6.25
CA GLY A 74 -20.13 7.24 5.37
C GLY A 74 -20.84 7.30 4.01
N ASP A 75 -21.57 8.38 3.72
CA ASP A 75 -22.25 8.57 2.44
C ASP A 75 -21.23 8.77 1.32
N LEU A 76 -21.48 8.16 0.16
CA LEU A 76 -20.65 8.37 -1.02
C LEU A 76 -20.79 9.82 -1.50
N LYS A 77 -19.67 10.54 -1.53
CA LYS A 77 -19.57 11.88 -2.15
C LYS A 77 -19.32 11.76 -3.65
N TRP A 78 -18.32 10.97 -4.02
CA TRP A 78 -17.96 10.67 -5.42
C TRP A 78 -17.06 9.44 -5.48
N GLN A 79 -16.79 8.96 -6.68
CA GLN A 79 -15.90 7.84 -6.97
C GLN A 79 -15.06 8.12 -8.23
N LEU A 80 -13.78 7.75 -8.18
CA LEU A 80 -12.96 7.61 -9.37
C LEU A 80 -13.18 6.20 -9.92
N VAL A 81 -13.73 6.09 -11.12
CA VAL A 81 -14.04 4.81 -11.77
C VAL A 81 -13.04 4.56 -12.90
N ILE A 82 -12.26 3.50 -12.79
CA ILE A 82 -11.09 3.25 -13.64
C ILE A 82 -11.30 1.97 -14.45
N PRO A 83 -11.50 2.06 -15.77
CA PRO A 83 -11.50 0.91 -16.66
C PRO A 83 -10.24 0.06 -16.51
N LYS A 84 -10.40 -1.26 -16.58
CA LYS A 84 -9.25 -2.18 -16.65
C LYS A 84 -8.44 -1.99 -17.92
N LEU A 85 -7.15 -2.33 -17.86
CA LEU A 85 -6.31 -2.40 -19.05
C LEU A 85 -6.85 -3.48 -20.01
N GLY A 86 -7.17 -3.08 -21.24
CA GLY A 86 -7.80 -3.98 -22.21
C GLY A 86 -6.93 -5.17 -22.68
N ALA A 87 -5.60 -5.08 -22.53
CA ALA A 87 -4.66 -6.14 -22.83
C ALA A 87 -3.53 -6.16 -21.79
N GLY A 88 -3.04 -7.35 -21.45
CA GLY A 88 -1.97 -7.54 -20.46
C GLY A 88 -2.51 -7.78 -19.05
N LYS A 89 -3.21 -8.91 -18.85
CA LYS A 89 -3.65 -9.35 -17.50
C LYS A 89 -2.50 -9.33 -16.49
N VAL A 90 -1.28 -9.58 -16.94
CA VAL A 90 -0.05 -9.48 -16.13
C VAL A 90 0.17 -8.11 -15.49
N SER A 91 -0.44 -7.03 -15.99
CA SER A 91 -0.22 -5.66 -15.51
C SER A 91 -1.40 -5.08 -14.73
N ASP A 92 -2.57 -5.70 -14.83
CA ASP A 92 -3.81 -5.30 -14.17
C ASP A 92 -4.70 -6.54 -14.05
N TRP A 93 -4.60 -7.21 -12.90
CA TRP A 93 -5.34 -8.43 -12.62
C TRP A 93 -6.84 -8.19 -12.53
N GLU A 94 -7.59 -9.14 -13.08
CA GLU A 94 -9.05 -9.10 -13.13
C GLU A 94 -9.63 -9.03 -11.72
N TYR A 95 -10.67 -8.21 -11.54
CA TYR A 95 -11.40 -7.97 -10.30
C TYR A 95 -10.61 -7.38 -9.14
N ILE A 96 -9.29 -7.25 -9.20
CA ILE A 96 -8.56 -6.58 -8.12
C ILE A 96 -8.91 -5.09 -8.11
N GLY A 97 -9.20 -4.57 -6.92
CA GLY A 97 -9.49 -3.16 -6.72
C GLY A 97 -8.25 -2.27 -6.86
N VAL A 98 -8.39 -0.99 -6.52
CA VAL A 98 -7.23 -0.10 -6.39
C VAL A 98 -6.49 -0.41 -5.09
N CYS A 99 -5.21 -0.80 -5.20
CA CYS A 99 -4.38 -1.14 -4.04
C CYS A 99 -3.61 0.06 -3.46
N SER A 100 -3.54 1.17 -4.20
CA SER A 100 -2.95 2.41 -3.71
C SER A 100 -3.76 2.96 -2.53
N SER A 101 -3.03 3.41 -1.49
CA SER A 101 -3.63 4.17 -0.39
C SER A 101 -3.50 5.65 -0.74
N PRO A 102 -4.59 6.40 -0.97
CA PRO A 102 -4.49 7.80 -1.42
C PRO A 102 -3.77 8.69 -0.41
N ALA A 103 -3.18 9.80 -0.88
CA ALA A 103 -2.65 10.84 0.00
C ALA A 103 -3.50 12.10 -0.10
N VAL A 104 -3.80 12.73 1.03
CA VAL A 104 -4.60 13.96 1.09
C VAL A 104 -3.72 15.14 1.51
N ASP A 105 -3.70 16.20 0.70
CA ASP A 105 -3.03 17.47 0.98
C ASP A 105 -4.03 18.63 0.82
N GLY A 106 -4.72 18.95 1.92
CA GLY A 106 -5.81 19.93 1.92
C GLY A 106 -7.01 19.44 1.09
N ASP A 107 -7.31 20.17 0.02
CA ASP A 107 -8.40 19.86 -0.91
C ASP A 107 -7.95 18.99 -2.10
N ILE A 108 -6.70 18.52 -2.08
CA ILE A 108 -6.10 17.71 -3.15
C ILE A 108 -5.87 16.28 -2.70
N VAL A 109 -6.13 15.32 -3.59
CA VAL A 109 -5.92 13.90 -3.35
C VAL A 109 -5.04 13.31 -4.44
N TYR A 110 -3.99 12.58 -4.05
CA TYR A 110 -3.11 11.86 -4.97
C TYR A 110 -3.34 10.35 -4.84
N VAL A 111 -3.46 9.64 -5.96
CA VAL A 111 -3.63 8.18 -5.96
C VAL A 111 -2.99 7.55 -7.20
N VAL A 112 -2.48 6.33 -7.04
CA VAL A 112 -2.02 5.51 -8.18
C VAL A 112 -3.14 4.57 -8.60
N THR A 113 -3.54 4.65 -9.86
CA THR A 113 -4.66 3.84 -10.41
C THR A 113 -4.16 2.46 -10.84
N ASN A 114 -5.08 1.50 -11.00
CA ASN A 114 -4.76 0.16 -11.52
C ASN A 114 -4.18 0.17 -12.96
N ARG A 115 -4.26 1.32 -13.66
CA ARG A 115 -3.64 1.50 -14.99
C ARG A 115 -2.20 2.01 -14.94
N CYS A 116 -1.62 2.16 -13.75
CA CYS A 116 -0.28 2.72 -13.52
C CYS A 116 -0.20 4.21 -13.88
N GLU A 117 -1.24 4.95 -13.49
CA GLU A 117 -1.32 6.40 -13.61
C GLU A 117 -1.26 7.01 -12.23
N VAL A 118 -0.56 8.15 -12.09
CA VAL A 118 -0.72 9.03 -10.94
C VAL A 118 -1.80 10.02 -11.28
N VAL A 119 -2.87 10.08 -10.48
CA VAL A 119 -3.92 11.08 -10.64
C VAL A 119 -3.95 12.00 -9.42
N CYS A 120 -4.11 13.28 -9.71
CA CYS A 120 -4.40 14.33 -8.75
C CYS A 120 -5.88 14.68 -8.88
N LEU A 121 -6.62 14.64 -7.79
CA LEU A 121 -8.05 14.79 -7.76
C LEU A 121 -8.45 15.95 -6.85
N ASP A 122 -9.51 16.65 -7.20
CA ASP A 122 -10.19 17.55 -6.28
C ASP A 122 -11.01 16.75 -5.25
N ILE A 123 -10.95 17.16 -3.98
CA ILE A 123 -11.62 16.46 -2.87
C ILE A 123 -13.16 16.47 -2.95
N ASN A 124 -13.75 17.40 -3.72
CA ASN A 124 -15.20 17.51 -3.92
C ASN A 124 -15.69 16.75 -5.16
N GLY A 125 -14.78 16.22 -5.97
CA GLY A 125 -15.13 15.56 -7.23
C GLY A 125 -15.72 16.56 -8.23
N LEU A 126 -16.49 16.11 -9.22
CA LEU A 126 -17.10 17.02 -10.20
C LEU A 126 -18.32 17.79 -9.69
N ALA A 127 -18.70 17.60 -8.42
CA ALA A 127 -19.92 18.18 -7.86
C ALA A 127 -19.87 19.71 -7.75
N ASP A 128 -18.68 20.32 -7.65
CA ASP A 128 -18.46 21.76 -7.71
C ASP A 128 -17.92 22.24 -9.08
N GLY A 129 -17.97 21.37 -10.08
CA GLY A 129 -17.46 21.58 -11.43
C GLY A 129 -16.06 21.02 -11.61
N ASN A 130 -15.44 21.32 -12.74
CA ASN A 130 -14.07 20.89 -13.00
C ASN A 130 -13.08 22.00 -12.61
N MET A 131 -12.27 21.72 -11.60
CA MET A 131 -11.36 22.63 -10.93
C MET A 131 -9.94 22.60 -11.51
N GLY A 132 -9.65 21.68 -12.42
CA GLY A 132 -8.33 21.49 -13.01
C GLY A 132 -8.21 21.82 -14.51
N PRO A 133 -7.01 21.66 -15.08
CA PRO A 133 -6.78 21.75 -16.52
C PRO A 133 -7.19 20.49 -17.31
N TYR A 134 -7.29 19.32 -16.68
CA TYR A 134 -7.79 18.10 -17.33
C TYR A 134 -9.30 18.24 -17.59
N LYS A 135 -9.80 17.78 -18.75
CA LYS A 135 -11.20 17.97 -19.20
C LYS A 135 -11.82 16.72 -19.85
N ASP A 136 -11.09 15.61 -19.79
CA ASP A 136 -11.41 14.38 -20.53
C ASP A 136 -11.94 13.26 -19.60
N GLU A 137 -12.44 13.60 -18.40
CA GLU A 137 -12.97 12.66 -17.40
C GLU A 137 -14.02 11.75 -18.03
N ALA A 138 -14.85 12.33 -18.90
CA ALA A 138 -15.85 11.56 -19.61
C ALA A 138 -15.18 10.44 -20.41
N ALA A 139 -14.11 10.71 -21.16
CA ALA A 139 -13.40 9.67 -21.90
C ALA A 139 -12.64 8.71 -20.96
N TYR A 140 -12.11 9.20 -19.84
CA TYR A 140 -11.33 8.44 -18.87
C TYR A 140 -12.11 7.28 -18.26
N VAL A 141 -13.34 7.55 -17.79
CA VAL A 141 -14.19 6.56 -17.08
C VAL A 141 -14.78 5.49 -18.01
N ARG A 142 -14.68 5.69 -19.33
CA ARG A 142 -15.27 4.83 -20.36
C ARG A 142 -14.30 3.75 -20.83
N PRO A 143 -14.63 2.45 -20.68
CA PRO A 143 -13.95 1.40 -21.42
C PRO A 143 -14.04 1.66 -22.93
N LYS A 144 -12.99 1.33 -23.67
CA LYS A 144 -12.94 1.52 -25.12
C LYS A 144 -14.12 0.81 -25.81
N GLY A 145 -14.94 1.59 -26.54
CA GLY A 145 -16.11 1.08 -27.27
C GLY A 145 -17.41 1.02 -26.46
N SER A 146 -17.41 1.47 -25.19
CA SER A 146 -18.61 1.61 -24.36
C SER A 146 -19.28 2.99 -24.54
N GLN A 147 -20.45 3.16 -23.92
CA GLN A 147 -21.22 4.41 -23.87
C GLN A 147 -21.54 4.77 -22.41
N ASP A 148 -20.55 4.62 -21.52
CA ASP A 148 -20.73 4.91 -20.10
C ASP A 148 -20.68 6.44 -19.90
N PRO A 149 -21.78 7.12 -19.57
CA PRO A 149 -21.77 8.58 -19.46
C PRO A 149 -21.01 9.04 -18.21
N LEU A 150 -20.51 10.27 -18.28
CA LEU A 150 -20.04 10.99 -17.09
C LEU A 150 -21.27 11.38 -16.26
N ASP A 151 -21.17 11.20 -14.95
CA ASP A 151 -22.13 11.66 -13.95
C ASP A 151 -21.39 12.62 -13.01
N GLU A 152 -21.53 13.92 -13.25
CA GLU A 152 -20.85 14.97 -12.47
C GLU A 152 -21.21 14.94 -10.98
N SER A 153 -22.31 14.28 -10.59
CA SER A 153 -22.68 14.13 -9.17
C SER A 153 -21.97 12.97 -8.47
N LEU A 154 -21.36 12.06 -9.22
CA LEU A 154 -20.73 10.85 -8.70
C LEU A 154 -19.29 10.65 -9.15
N ASP A 155 -18.83 11.29 -10.22
CA ASP A 155 -17.50 11.10 -10.77
C ASP A 155 -16.48 12.06 -10.14
N ALA A 156 -15.25 11.55 -9.96
CA ALA A 156 -14.11 12.36 -9.52
C ALA A 156 -13.75 13.45 -10.55
N ASP A 157 -13.26 14.58 -10.04
CA ASP A 157 -12.65 15.63 -10.86
C ASP A 157 -11.14 15.41 -10.88
N ILE A 158 -10.59 15.15 -12.07
CA ILE A 158 -9.15 14.95 -12.25
C ILE A 158 -8.55 16.33 -12.50
N ILE A 159 -7.59 16.73 -11.68
CA ILE A 159 -6.86 17.99 -11.88
C ILE A 159 -5.76 17.78 -12.92
N TRP A 160 -4.93 16.77 -12.70
CA TRP A 160 -3.92 16.32 -13.64
C TRP A 160 -3.68 14.82 -13.51
N MET A 161 -3.09 14.23 -14.54
CA MET A 161 -2.75 12.82 -14.60
C MET A 161 -1.38 12.63 -15.26
N TYR A 162 -0.59 11.70 -14.72
CA TYR A 162 0.67 11.26 -15.29
C TYR A 162 0.62 9.74 -15.56
N ASP A 163 0.67 9.33 -16.82
CA ASP A 163 0.67 7.92 -17.22
C ASP A 163 2.10 7.38 -17.21
N MET A 164 2.46 6.60 -16.18
CA MET A 164 3.84 6.12 -16.03
C MET A 164 4.21 5.08 -17.09
N ARG A 165 3.24 4.43 -17.75
CA ARG A 165 3.51 3.43 -18.79
C ARG A 165 3.89 4.13 -20.09
N ASP A 166 3.12 5.14 -20.46
CA ASP A 166 3.37 5.89 -21.70
C ASP A 166 4.58 6.83 -21.56
N GLU A 167 4.72 7.51 -20.42
CA GLU A 167 5.78 8.50 -20.21
C GLU A 167 7.14 7.88 -19.86
N LEU A 168 7.16 6.78 -19.09
CA LEU A 168 8.39 6.19 -18.53
C LEU A 168 8.65 4.76 -18.98
N GLY A 169 7.75 4.17 -19.79
CA GLY A 169 7.87 2.78 -20.22
C GLY A 169 7.66 1.76 -19.09
N VAL A 170 7.10 2.18 -17.95
CA VAL A 170 6.90 1.30 -16.79
C VAL A 170 6.05 0.10 -17.17
N PHE A 171 6.50 -1.08 -16.75
CA PHE A 171 5.77 -2.32 -16.89
C PHE A 171 5.29 -2.79 -15.51
N PRO A 172 4.07 -2.41 -15.09
CA PRO A 172 3.55 -2.88 -13.80
C PRO A 172 3.27 -4.37 -13.88
N HIS A 173 3.39 -5.06 -12.74
CA HIS A 173 3.12 -6.49 -12.62
C HIS A 173 2.05 -6.75 -11.56
N ASN A 174 1.05 -7.58 -11.90
CA ASN A 174 -0.22 -7.91 -11.25
C ASN A 174 -1.10 -6.69 -10.91
N VAL A 175 -0.56 -5.76 -10.13
CA VAL A 175 -1.24 -4.58 -9.62
C VAL A 175 -0.27 -3.43 -9.51
N THR A 176 -0.83 -2.23 -9.40
CA THR A 176 -0.08 -1.03 -8.99
C THR A 176 -0.41 -0.70 -7.55
N SER A 177 0.63 -0.36 -6.79
CA SER A 177 0.48 0.04 -5.41
C SER A 177 1.49 1.13 -5.07
N SER A 178 1.00 2.12 -4.35
CA SER A 178 1.80 3.18 -3.73
C SER A 178 0.94 3.84 -2.67
N SER A 179 1.56 4.24 -1.57
CA SER A 179 1.04 5.25 -0.66
C SER A 179 1.78 6.55 -0.99
N PRO A 180 1.20 7.46 -1.79
CA PRO A 180 1.89 8.66 -2.23
C PRO A 180 2.42 9.46 -1.05
N LEU A 181 3.67 9.90 -1.14
CA LEU A 181 4.30 10.71 -0.11
C LEU A 181 4.38 12.16 -0.59
N VAL A 182 3.62 13.06 0.03
CA VAL A 182 3.61 14.48 -0.33
C VAL A 182 4.59 15.23 0.57
N LEU A 183 5.58 15.92 -0.04
CA LEU A 183 6.60 16.69 0.66
C LEU A 183 6.85 18.01 -0.06
N GLY A 184 6.47 19.12 0.59
CA GLY A 184 6.64 20.45 0.02
C GLY A 184 5.82 20.61 -1.26
N ASP A 185 6.51 20.74 -2.38
CA ASP A 185 5.99 20.86 -3.75
C ASP A 185 6.03 19.55 -4.55
N LYS A 186 6.43 18.42 -3.94
CA LYS A 186 6.59 17.13 -4.63
C LYS A 186 5.67 16.06 -4.10
N VAL A 187 5.29 15.13 -4.97
CA VAL A 187 4.66 13.85 -4.61
C VAL A 187 5.55 12.70 -5.09
N PHE A 188 5.89 11.80 -4.17
CA PHE A 188 6.73 10.62 -4.43
C PHE A 188 5.88 9.37 -4.57
N ILE A 189 6.15 8.57 -5.60
CA ILE A 189 5.30 7.47 -6.06
C ILE A 189 6.15 6.24 -6.39
N ALA A 190 5.77 5.08 -5.87
CA ALA A 190 6.28 3.80 -6.36
C ALA A 190 5.60 3.44 -7.69
N THR A 191 6.39 3.06 -8.69
CA THR A 191 5.87 2.82 -10.06
C THR A 191 5.26 1.44 -10.24
N SER A 192 5.56 0.50 -9.34
CA SER A 192 5.24 -0.93 -9.50
C SER A 192 5.90 -1.59 -10.72
N ASN A 193 6.93 -0.97 -11.30
CA ASN A 193 7.71 -1.58 -12.39
C ASN A 193 8.22 -2.96 -11.96
N GLY A 194 8.07 -3.96 -12.83
CA GLY A 194 8.28 -5.35 -12.45
C GLY A 194 8.58 -6.30 -13.61
N VAL A 195 8.30 -7.57 -13.37
CA VAL A 195 8.63 -8.69 -14.27
C VAL A 195 7.49 -9.03 -15.24
N ASP A 196 7.77 -9.86 -16.23
CA ASP A 196 6.73 -10.45 -17.08
C ASP A 196 6.02 -11.62 -16.38
N TRP A 197 5.00 -12.18 -17.03
CA TRP A 197 4.22 -13.30 -16.50
C TRP A 197 5.09 -14.55 -16.21
N SER A 198 6.20 -14.71 -16.93
CA SER A 198 7.09 -15.86 -16.73
C SER A 198 7.96 -15.72 -15.48
N HIS A 199 8.04 -14.51 -14.90
CA HIS A 199 8.97 -14.17 -13.82
C HIS A 199 10.44 -14.46 -14.18
N THR A 200 10.77 -14.45 -15.47
CA THR A 200 12.15 -14.66 -15.96
C THR A 200 12.71 -13.46 -16.70
N ASN A 201 11.86 -12.55 -17.17
CA ASN A 201 12.29 -11.32 -17.85
C ASN A 201 11.76 -10.09 -17.13
N ILE A 202 12.52 -9.01 -17.22
CA ILE A 202 12.11 -7.67 -16.81
C ILE A 202 11.88 -6.87 -18.10
N PRO A 203 10.63 -6.59 -18.50
CA PRO A 203 10.36 -5.91 -19.77
C PRO A 203 10.93 -4.50 -19.86
N ALA A 204 10.98 -3.80 -18.73
CA ALA A 204 11.40 -2.41 -18.62
C ALA A 204 12.52 -2.23 -17.58
N PRO A 205 13.71 -2.81 -17.80
CA PRO A 205 14.78 -2.86 -16.80
C PRO A 205 15.44 -1.51 -16.52
N LEU A 206 15.20 -0.51 -17.38
CA LEU A 206 15.72 0.85 -17.24
C LEU A 206 14.67 1.83 -16.72
N SER A 207 13.40 1.44 -16.64
CA SER A 207 12.35 2.32 -16.09
C SER A 207 12.53 2.47 -14.58
N PRO A 208 12.21 3.63 -14.01
CA PRO A 208 12.43 3.88 -12.60
C PRO A 208 11.49 3.04 -11.72
N SER A 209 11.98 2.62 -10.55
CA SER A 209 11.16 1.89 -9.56
C SER A 209 10.25 2.82 -8.75
N TRP A 210 10.61 4.10 -8.66
CA TRP A 210 9.80 5.16 -8.06
C TRP A 210 10.17 6.52 -8.68
N ILE A 211 9.26 7.49 -8.59
CA ILE A 211 9.42 8.84 -9.17
C ILE A 211 8.99 9.93 -8.19
N ALA A 212 9.37 11.17 -8.50
CA ALA A 212 8.83 12.38 -7.91
C ALA A 212 8.19 13.26 -8.99
N LEU A 213 6.97 13.73 -8.74
CA LEU A 213 6.26 14.69 -9.60
C LEU A 213 6.08 16.02 -8.87
N ASP A 214 5.99 17.12 -9.61
CA ASP A 214 5.49 18.39 -9.05
C ASP A 214 4.03 18.21 -8.68
N LYS A 215 3.69 18.54 -7.45
CA LYS A 215 2.36 18.24 -6.90
C LYS A 215 1.24 19.07 -7.54
N ASN A 216 1.57 20.20 -8.16
CA ASN A 216 0.62 21.14 -8.74
C ASN A 216 0.43 20.88 -10.23
N THR A 217 1.48 20.50 -10.95
CA THR A 217 1.44 20.31 -12.41
C THR A 217 1.42 18.86 -12.85
N GLY A 218 1.88 17.93 -12.00
CA GLY A 218 2.10 16.53 -12.35
C GLY A 218 3.35 16.29 -13.20
N GLU A 219 4.18 17.31 -13.44
CA GLU A 219 5.41 17.17 -14.24
C GLU A 219 6.47 16.36 -13.49
N LEU A 220 7.24 15.55 -14.23
CA LEU A 220 8.33 14.76 -13.67
C LEU A 220 9.43 15.68 -13.12
N VAL A 221 9.73 15.54 -11.83
CA VAL A 221 10.79 16.27 -11.14
C VAL A 221 12.07 15.44 -11.05
N GLY A 222 11.93 14.12 -10.94
CA GLY A 222 13.06 13.22 -10.97
C GLY A 222 12.65 11.78 -10.70
N GLU A 223 13.59 10.88 -10.88
CA GLU A 223 13.34 9.43 -10.84
C GLU A 223 14.42 8.68 -10.06
N ASP A 224 14.12 7.43 -9.67
CA ASP A 224 15.04 6.56 -8.95
C ASP A 224 16.34 6.31 -9.76
N GLY A 225 17.48 6.75 -9.21
CA GLY A 225 18.80 6.54 -9.79
C GLY A 225 19.51 5.25 -9.33
N SER A 226 18.82 4.36 -8.60
CA SER A 226 19.44 3.15 -8.04
C SER A 226 19.74 2.05 -9.07
N GLY A 227 18.99 2.02 -10.17
CA GLY A 227 19.01 0.93 -11.15
C GLY A 227 18.38 -0.38 -10.65
N ALA A 228 17.64 -0.37 -9.53
CA ALA A 228 17.05 -1.56 -8.92
C ALA A 228 16.15 -2.35 -9.88
N SER A 229 15.41 -1.67 -10.76
CA SER A 229 14.55 -2.29 -11.77
C SER A 229 15.28 -3.35 -12.61
N ALA A 230 16.57 -3.17 -12.94
CA ALA A 230 17.34 -4.11 -13.75
C ALA A 230 17.58 -5.46 -13.05
N SER A 231 17.36 -5.53 -11.74
CA SER A 231 17.49 -6.73 -10.91
C SER A 231 16.20 -7.03 -10.12
N ALA A 232 15.06 -6.52 -10.58
CA ALA A 232 13.77 -6.75 -9.96
C ALA A 232 13.52 -8.25 -9.78
N LEU A 233 13.16 -8.63 -8.56
CA LEU A 233 12.74 -9.98 -8.22
C LEU A 233 11.27 -10.19 -8.58
N HIS A 234 10.45 -9.14 -8.42
CA HIS A 234 9.04 -9.17 -8.79
C HIS A 234 8.51 -7.79 -9.20
N ALA A 235 8.21 -6.89 -8.26
CA ALA A 235 7.66 -5.56 -8.56
C ALA A 235 7.95 -4.49 -7.50
N ALA A 236 8.06 -3.23 -7.93
CA ALA A 236 8.29 -2.09 -7.05
C ALA A 236 7.01 -1.62 -6.31
N TRP A 237 6.50 -2.43 -5.36
CA TRP A 237 5.28 -2.11 -4.59
C TRP A 237 5.51 -1.35 -3.28
N SER A 238 6.73 -1.35 -2.76
CA SER A 238 7.05 -0.63 -1.51
C SER A 238 7.00 0.88 -1.71
N SER A 239 6.31 1.57 -0.80
CA SER A 239 6.22 3.03 -0.80
C SER A 239 7.47 3.67 -0.17
N LEU A 240 7.63 4.97 -0.37
CA LEU A 240 8.74 5.72 0.23
C LEU A 240 8.40 6.17 1.65
N THR A 241 9.43 6.19 2.49
CA THR A 241 9.42 6.81 3.81
C THR A 241 10.33 8.02 3.82
N TYR A 242 9.92 9.07 4.54
CA TYR A 242 10.73 10.26 4.73
C TYR A 242 11.01 10.52 6.20
N GLY A 243 12.19 11.08 6.46
CA GLY A 243 12.45 11.75 7.72
C GLY A 243 13.70 12.62 7.69
N LYS A 244 13.92 13.31 8.80
CA LYS A 244 15.14 14.09 9.03
C LYS A 244 16.11 13.30 9.88
N ILE A 245 17.20 12.83 9.29
CA ILE A 245 18.22 12.02 9.94
C ILE A 245 19.49 12.84 10.09
N ALA A 246 19.96 13.04 11.32
CA ALA A 246 21.05 13.96 11.66
C ALA A 246 20.87 15.36 11.00
N GLY A 247 19.63 15.84 10.94
CA GLY A 247 19.26 17.13 10.34
C GLY A 247 19.21 17.17 8.80
N LYS A 248 19.43 16.04 8.12
CA LYS A 248 19.34 15.94 6.65
C LYS A 248 18.02 15.30 6.25
N GLU A 249 17.42 15.82 5.18
CA GLU A 249 16.24 15.21 4.56
C GLU A 249 16.63 13.93 3.82
N THR A 250 15.97 12.83 4.18
CA THR A 250 16.30 11.52 3.66
C THR A 250 15.02 10.80 3.26
N LEU A 251 15.04 10.23 2.06
CA LEU A 251 14.04 9.29 1.57
C LEU A 251 14.58 7.88 1.75
N ILE A 252 13.72 6.95 2.14
CA ILE A 252 14.05 5.55 2.34
C ILE A 252 13.07 4.73 1.51
N TRP A 253 13.58 3.73 0.78
CA TRP A 253 12.76 2.89 -0.07
C TRP A 253 13.17 1.42 0.00
N GLY A 254 12.17 0.55 -0.02
CA GLY A 254 12.35 -0.89 -0.10
C GLY A 254 12.38 -1.35 -1.56
N GLY A 255 13.52 -1.85 -2.02
CA GLY A 255 13.72 -2.22 -3.41
C GLY A 255 13.09 -3.54 -3.83
N THR A 256 12.62 -3.58 -5.07
CA THR A 256 12.20 -4.82 -5.76
C THR A 256 13.34 -5.82 -5.95
N ASP A 257 14.60 -5.40 -5.82
CA ASP A 257 15.78 -6.27 -5.87
C ASP A 257 16.16 -6.88 -4.50
N GLY A 258 15.36 -6.60 -3.46
CA GLY A 258 15.57 -7.07 -2.09
C GLY A 258 16.59 -6.27 -1.29
N PHE A 259 16.87 -5.03 -1.72
CA PHE A 259 17.74 -4.10 -1.01
C PHE A 259 16.96 -2.90 -0.46
N CYS A 260 17.33 -2.44 0.73
CA CYS A 260 16.84 -1.16 1.26
C CYS A 260 17.80 -0.04 0.85
N TYR A 261 17.25 1.11 0.47
CA TYR A 261 18.01 2.26 -0.01
C TYR A 261 17.70 3.50 0.81
N GLY A 262 18.70 4.36 0.96
CA GLY A 262 18.54 5.70 1.51
C GLY A 262 19.07 6.74 0.55
N TYR A 263 18.29 7.78 0.32
CA TYR A 263 18.55 8.83 -0.64
C TYR A 263 18.53 10.19 0.06
N PRO A 264 19.38 11.14 -0.35
CA PRO A 264 19.15 12.52 0.00
C PRO A 264 17.90 13.01 -0.77
N ASN A 265 17.09 13.88 -0.17
CA ASN A 265 15.96 14.50 -0.87
C ASN A 265 16.41 15.59 -1.86
N LYS A 266 17.19 15.20 -2.87
CA LYS A 266 17.70 16.05 -3.95
C LYS A 266 18.01 15.18 -5.17
N THR A 267 17.92 15.79 -6.34
CA THR A 267 18.32 15.15 -7.59
C THR A 267 19.73 15.56 -8.00
N GLU A 268 20.34 14.74 -8.85
CA GLU A 268 21.56 15.03 -9.59
C GLU A 268 21.31 14.71 -11.07
N LYS A 269 21.79 15.56 -11.98
CA LYS A 269 21.61 15.33 -13.41
C LYS A 269 22.55 14.23 -13.90
N ASP A 270 22.01 13.30 -14.67
CA ASP A 270 22.81 12.31 -15.38
C ASP A 270 23.46 12.87 -16.66
N ALA A 271 24.08 12.00 -17.45
CA ALA A 271 24.77 12.39 -18.68
C ALA A 271 23.82 12.91 -19.78
N ASP A 272 22.56 12.46 -19.76
CA ASP A 272 21.52 12.82 -20.73
C ASP A 272 20.64 13.99 -20.22
N GLY A 273 20.86 14.44 -18.98
CA GLY A 273 20.24 15.61 -18.37
C GLY A 273 19.03 15.31 -17.50
N TYR A 274 18.70 14.03 -17.28
CA TYR A 274 17.61 13.57 -16.42
C TYR A 274 17.95 13.76 -14.95
N ASP A 275 16.96 14.16 -14.15
CA ASP A 275 17.10 14.39 -12.72
C ASP A 275 16.94 13.07 -11.95
N LEU A 276 18.03 12.57 -11.37
CA LEU A 276 18.05 11.29 -10.66
C LEU A 276 18.23 11.48 -9.15
N PHE A 277 17.46 10.74 -8.36
CA PHE A 277 17.73 10.56 -6.95
C PHE A 277 18.77 9.45 -6.76
N MET A 278 20.00 9.83 -6.41
CA MET A 278 21.10 8.88 -6.22
C MET A 278 21.15 8.38 -4.78
N PRO A 279 21.18 7.06 -4.54
CA PRO A 279 21.24 6.54 -3.17
C PRO A 279 22.57 6.89 -2.51
N SER A 280 22.50 7.34 -1.26
CA SER A 280 23.68 7.53 -0.39
C SER A 280 24.16 6.22 0.22
N TRP A 281 23.26 5.27 0.42
CA TRP A 281 23.57 3.92 0.91
C TRP A 281 22.58 2.90 0.34
N LYS A 282 23.00 1.63 0.30
CA LYS A 282 22.26 0.46 -0.17
C LYS A 282 22.57 -0.73 0.73
N VAL A 283 21.56 -1.45 1.20
CA VAL A 283 21.70 -2.57 2.15
C VAL A 283 21.00 -3.81 1.63
N ASP A 284 21.73 -4.92 1.47
CA ASP A 284 21.12 -6.21 1.12
C ASP A 284 20.35 -6.75 2.32
N CYS A 285 19.03 -6.83 2.18
CA CYS A 285 18.19 -7.36 3.24
C CYS A 285 18.08 -8.89 3.14
N ASN A 286 18.50 -9.50 2.03
CA ASN A 286 18.57 -10.96 1.90
C ASN A 286 19.83 -11.51 2.57
N GLU A 287 19.78 -12.78 3.00
CA GLU A 287 21.02 -13.51 3.31
C GLU A 287 21.72 -13.92 2.02
N PRO A 288 23.06 -13.98 1.99
CA PRO A 288 23.82 -14.38 0.80
C PRO A 288 23.36 -15.73 0.22
N GLU A 289 23.05 -16.70 1.09
CA GLU A 289 22.56 -18.03 0.72
C GLU A 289 21.17 -18.02 0.07
N TYR A 290 20.39 -16.94 0.22
CA TYR A 290 19.11 -16.81 -0.48
C TYR A 290 19.32 -16.52 -1.96
N ARG A 291 20.46 -15.91 -2.32
CA ARG A 291 20.75 -15.56 -3.72
C ARG A 291 21.53 -16.67 -4.42
N ILE A 292 22.45 -17.32 -3.71
CA ILE A 292 23.37 -18.31 -4.27
C ILE A 292 23.41 -19.54 -3.37
N ASP A 293 23.16 -20.72 -3.94
CA ASP A 293 23.22 -21.98 -3.21
C ASP A 293 24.67 -22.39 -2.87
N LYS A 294 24.81 -23.45 -2.07
CA LYS A 294 26.10 -24.02 -1.67
C LYS A 294 27.00 -24.46 -2.84
N ASP A 295 26.42 -24.68 -4.03
CA ASP A 295 27.12 -25.09 -5.24
C ASP A 295 27.46 -23.89 -6.14
N GLY A 296 27.16 -22.66 -5.70
CA GLY A 296 27.43 -21.42 -6.43
C GLY A 296 26.39 -21.06 -7.49
N LYS A 297 25.22 -21.70 -7.50
CA LYS A 297 24.15 -21.43 -8.48
C LYS A 297 23.15 -20.41 -7.93
N LYS A 298 22.63 -19.57 -8.82
CA LYS A 298 21.55 -18.62 -8.47
C LYS A 298 20.32 -19.39 -8.00
N VAL A 299 19.78 -19.03 -6.85
CA VAL A 299 18.51 -19.55 -6.36
C VAL A 299 17.37 -18.77 -7.01
N PRO A 300 16.37 -19.42 -7.62
CA PRO A 300 15.21 -18.75 -8.19
C PRO A 300 14.35 -18.06 -7.11
N TYR A 301 13.71 -16.94 -7.46
CA TYR A 301 12.80 -16.18 -6.58
C TYR A 301 11.74 -17.08 -5.92
N ALA A 302 10.83 -17.68 -6.68
CA ALA A 302 9.66 -18.41 -6.15
C ALA A 302 9.95 -19.82 -5.57
N THR A 303 11.12 -20.04 -4.95
CA THR A 303 11.50 -21.32 -4.32
C THR A 303 11.96 -21.06 -2.89
N PRO A 304 11.77 -21.97 -1.92
CA PRO A 304 12.56 -21.93 -0.69
C PRO A 304 14.00 -22.41 -0.97
N PRO A 305 15.07 -21.66 -0.60
CA PRO A 305 15.14 -20.42 0.20
C PRO A 305 15.45 -19.16 -0.63
N GLY A 306 14.89 -19.06 -1.83
CA GLY A 306 15.14 -18.01 -2.81
C GLY A 306 14.98 -16.59 -2.28
N PRO A 307 15.57 -15.61 -3.00
CA PRO A 307 15.62 -14.24 -2.52
C PRO A 307 14.21 -13.64 -2.51
N SER A 308 14.03 -12.66 -1.64
CA SER A 308 12.77 -11.96 -1.43
C SER A 308 12.96 -10.47 -1.65
N GLU A 309 11.90 -9.79 -2.02
CA GLU A 309 11.91 -8.33 -2.22
C GLU A 309 11.37 -7.61 -0.99
N LEU A 310 11.38 -6.29 -1.01
CA LEU A 310 10.75 -5.46 0.01
C LEU A 310 9.39 -4.99 -0.51
N ILE A 311 8.31 -5.55 0.04
CA ILE A 311 6.92 -5.21 -0.35
C ILE A 311 6.34 -4.20 0.65
N GLY A 312 6.51 -4.46 1.95
CA GLY A 312 6.16 -3.54 3.01
C GLY A 312 6.96 -2.23 2.93
N THR A 313 6.40 -1.14 3.44
CA THR A 313 7.06 0.16 3.47
C THR A 313 8.12 0.18 4.59
N PRO A 314 9.37 0.63 4.35
CA PRO A 314 10.36 0.77 5.42
C PRO A 314 9.89 1.76 6.49
N VAL A 315 10.03 1.44 7.77
CA VAL A 315 9.59 2.33 8.86
C VAL A 315 10.77 3.00 9.52
N LEU A 316 10.72 4.33 9.64
CA LEU A 316 11.74 5.12 10.33
C LEU A 316 11.30 5.38 11.79
N TYR A 317 12.13 4.97 12.74
CA TYR A 317 11.95 5.26 14.17
C TYR A 317 13.32 5.52 14.81
N GLU A 318 13.47 6.64 15.50
CA GLU A 318 14.73 7.06 16.17
C GLU A 318 16.01 6.91 15.32
N GLU A 319 15.98 7.43 14.09
CA GLU A 319 17.09 7.33 13.12
C GLU A 319 17.48 5.89 12.70
N LYS A 320 16.61 4.91 12.96
CA LYS A 320 16.74 3.54 12.48
C LYS A 320 15.61 3.20 11.50
N VAL A 321 15.94 2.42 10.49
CA VAL A 321 14.99 1.88 9.52
C VAL A 321 14.71 0.43 9.85
N TYR A 322 13.44 0.09 9.96
CA TYR A 322 12.93 -1.26 10.15
C TYR A 322 12.24 -1.71 8.89
N VAL A 323 12.71 -2.81 8.30
CA VAL A 323 12.21 -3.25 7.01
C VAL A 323 12.26 -4.78 6.89
N ALA A 324 11.21 -5.37 6.33
CA ALA A 324 11.09 -6.81 6.17
C ALA A 324 11.04 -7.21 4.69
N ILE A 325 11.80 -8.25 4.33
CA ILE A 325 11.68 -8.91 3.03
C ILE A 325 10.56 -9.95 3.04
N GLY A 326 9.96 -10.16 1.87
CA GLY A 326 9.11 -11.30 1.60
C GLY A 326 8.78 -11.41 0.11
N GLN A 327 7.77 -12.20 -0.21
CA GLN A 327 7.36 -12.48 -1.58
C GLN A 327 5.84 -12.33 -1.68
N ASP A 328 5.39 -11.98 -2.88
CA ASP A 328 3.98 -12.08 -3.26
C ASP A 328 3.39 -13.42 -2.78
N PRO A 329 2.32 -13.40 -1.96
CA PRO A 329 1.57 -14.57 -1.54
C PRO A 329 1.26 -15.58 -2.65
N GLU A 330 0.99 -15.09 -3.87
CA GLU A 330 0.62 -15.89 -5.03
C GLU A 330 1.81 -16.57 -5.74
N HIS A 331 3.06 -16.17 -5.41
CA HIS A 331 4.25 -16.57 -6.19
C HIS A 331 5.40 -17.14 -5.34
N GLY A 332 5.15 -18.26 -4.67
CA GLY A 332 6.16 -19.08 -3.98
C GLY A 332 5.84 -19.35 -2.52
N ASP A 333 6.77 -19.95 -1.79
CA ASP A 333 6.69 -20.07 -0.32
C ASP A 333 7.63 -19.06 0.38
N GLY A 334 8.59 -18.50 -0.38
CA GLY A 334 9.52 -17.43 0.01
C GLY A 334 10.26 -17.62 1.33
N VAL A 335 11.02 -16.59 1.71
CA VAL A 335 11.61 -16.46 3.05
C VAL A 335 11.30 -15.05 3.55
N GLY A 336 11.23 -14.91 4.87
CA GLY A 336 11.12 -13.61 5.50
C GLY A 336 12.37 -13.27 6.26
N ARG A 337 12.52 -11.98 6.54
CA ARG A 337 13.51 -11.47 7.49
C ARG A 337 13.21 -10.03 7.81
N LEU A 338 13.39 -9.65 9.05
CA LEU A 338 13.37 -8.25 9.50
C LEU A 338 14.79 -7.74 9.71
N SER A 339 15.09 -6.57 9.14
CA SER A 339 16.37 -5.86 9.32
C SER A 339 16.15 -4.53 10.02
N CYS A 340 17.04 -4.18 10.94
CA CYS A 340 17.18 -2.85 11.50
C CYS A 340 18.48 -2.21 11.00
N ILE A 341 18.38 -1.03 10.42
CA ILE A 341 19.46 -0.35 9.70
C ILE A 341 19.65 1.05 10.31
N ASP A 342 20.88 1.48 10.55
CA ASP A 342 21.18 2.87 10.89
C ASP A 342 20.94 3.74 9.65
N ALA A 343 19.97 4.66 9.76
CA ALA A 343 19.50 5.42 8.62
C ALA A 343 20.52 6.47 8.12
N LYS A 344 21.59 6.75 8.89
CA LYS A 344 22.64 7.73 8.53
C LYS A 344 23.59 7.17 7.49
N ASN A 345 23.90 5.87 7.58
CA ASN A 345 24.99 5.26 6.82
C ASN A 345 24.64 3.91 6.20
N GLY A 346 23.47 3.34 6.48
CA GLY A 346 23.07 2.03 5.98
C GLY A 346 23.76 0.86 6.70
N GLU A 347 24.38 1.07 7.86
CA GLU A 347 24.93 -0.03 8.64
C GLU A 347 23.83 -0.87 9.26
N VAL A 348 23.92 -2.19 9.15
CA VAL A 348 22.94 -3.07 9.76
C VAL A 348 23.20 -3.16 11.27
N VAL A 349 22.22 -2.77 12.07
CA VAL A 349 22.26 -2.82 13.54
C VAL A 349 22.00 -4.24 14.02
N TRP A 350 20.91 -4.84 13.53
CA TRP A 350 20.54 -6.23 13.83
C TRP A 350 19.64 -6.80 12.74
N LYS A 351 19.52 -8.13 12.75
CA LYS A 351 18.73 -8.92 11.80
C LYS A 351 17.97 -10.01 12.56
N TYR A 352 16.71 -10.24 12.21
CA TYR A 352 15.86 -11.29 12.77
C TYR A 352 15.32 -12.18 11.63
N THR A 353 15.70 -13.46 11.65
CA THR A 353 15.47 -14.43 10.55
C THR A 353 14.33 -15.41 10.82
N ASP A 354 13.71 -15.35 12.00
CA ASP A 354 12.64 -16.26 12.38
C ASP A 354 11.24 -15.71 12.02
N VAL A 355 11.18 -14.60 11.28
CA VAL A 355 9.95 -14.15 10.60
C VAL A 355 9.91 -14.77 9.21
N GLY A 356 8.83 -15.43 8.89
CA GLY A 356 8.53 -16.01 7.59
C GLY A 356 8.10 -14.97 6.56
N ARG A 357 7.78 -15.45 5.36
CA ARG A 357 7.39 -14.61 4.21
C ARG A 357 6.34 -13.58 4.63
N THR A 358 6.58 -12.30 4.34
CA THR A 358 5.68 -11.21 4.73
C THR A 358 5.49 -10.19 3.61
N ILE A 359 4.31 -9.56 3.57
CA ILE A 359 4.03 -8.35 2.80
C ILE A 359 3.69 -7.16 3.71
N SER A 360 3.72 -7.37 5.03
CA SER A 360 3.31 -6.39 6.02
C SER A 360 4.36 -5.31 6.21
N THR A 361 3.89 -4.08 6.38
CA THR A 361 4.67 -3.00 6.98
C THR A 361 4.75 -3.23 8.48
N VAL A 362 5.94 -3.05 9.07
CA VAL A 362 6.09 -3.16 10.54
C VAL A 362 5.39 -1.99 11.23
N SER A 363 5.03 -2.14 12.49
CA SER A 363 4.72 -0.99 13.35
C SER A 363 5.73 -0.89 14.48
N VAL A 364 6.12 0.34 14.84
CA VAL A 364 7.12 0.59 15.87
C VAL A 364 6.57 1.59 16.89
N HIS A 365 6.55 1.21 18.17
CA HIS A 365 6.09 2.05 19.26
C HIS A 365 6.69 1.61 20.60
N ASP A 366 7.05 2.55 21.47
CA ASP A 366 7.68 2.28 22.78
C ASP A 366 8.84 1.29 22.70
N ASP A 367 9.71 1.46 21.70
CA ASP A 367 10.85 0.57 21.41
C ASP A 367 10.46 -0.89 21.15
N LEU A 368 9.23 -1.15 20.71
CA LEU A 368 8.76 -2.46 20.25
C LEU A 368 8.48 -2.41 18.76
N VAL A 369 8.90 -3.47 18.06
CA VAL A 369 8.60 -3.69 16.64
C VAL A 369 7.63 -4.84 16.52
N TYR A 370 6.52 -4.61 15.83
CA TYR A 370 5.56 -5.64 15.47
C TYR A 370 5.65 -5.93 13.98
N VAL A 371 5.80 -7.20 13.63
CA VAL A 371 5.78 -7.68 12.25
C VAL A 371 4.89 -8.91 12.16
N ALA A 372 4.08 -8.99 11.12
CA ALA A 372 3.26 -10.16 10.83
C ALA A 372 3.80 -10.87 9.59
N GLU A 373 3.79 -12.20 9.61
CA GLU A 373 4.08 -13.01 8.42
C GLU A 373 2.78 -13.51 7.79
N TYR A 374 2.86 -13.85 6.51
CA TYR A 374 1.72 -14.30 5.72
C TYR A 374 1.05 -15.55 6.29
N ALA A 375 1.81 -16.45 6.93
CA ALA A 375 1.29 -17.69 7.50
C ALA A 375 0.46 -17.51 8.78
N GLY A 376 0.41 -16.30 9.35
CA GLY A 376 -0.43 -15.97 10.50
C GLY A 376 0.33 -15.62 11.78
N LEU A 377 1.65 -15.79 11.83
CA LEU A 377 2.41 -15.42 13.03
C LEU A 377 2.63 -13.90 13.12
N ILE A 378 2.41 -13.37 14.32
CA ILE A 378 2.71 -11.99 14.69
C ILE A 378 3.85 -12.03 15.69
N HIS A 379 4.91 -11.26 15.43
CA HIS A 379 6.09 -11.20 16.27
C HIS A 379 6.20 -9.84 16.94
N CYS A 380 6.59 -9.82 18.21
CA CYS A 380 6.98 -8.63 18.95
C CYS A 380 8.45 -8.70 19.33
N LEU A 381 9.22 -7.70 18.92
CA LEU A 381 10.66 -7.64 19.13
C LEU A 381 11.07 -6.33 19.79
N ASP A 382 12.21 -6.33 20.46
CA ASP A 382 12.86 -5.09 20.88
C ASP A 382 13.44 -4.34 19.68
N ALA A 383 13.10 -3.06 19.57
CA ALA A 383 13.56 -2.21 18.47
C ALA A 383 15.08 -1.98 18.49
N ASN A 384 15.76 -2.17 19.62
CA ASN A 384 17.17 -1.85 19.76
C ASN A 384 18.11 -3.01 19.40
N ASP A 385 17.72 -4.23 19.70
CA ASP A 385 18.59 -5.41 19.52
C ASP A 385 17.92 -6.58 18.76
N GLY A 386 16.65 -6.45 18.37
CA GLY A 386 15.92 -7.48 17.63
C GLY A 386 15.58 -8.69 18.48
N LYS A 387 15.67 -8.59 19.82
CA LYS A 387 15.29 -9.69 20.71
C LYS A 387 13.79 -9.91 20.65
N LEU A 388 13.40 -11.15 20.33
CA LEU A 388 12.02 -11.61 20.39
C LEU A 388 11.49 -11.57 21.84
N TYR A 389 10.32 -10.97 22.02
CA TYR A 389 9.55 -11.02 23.27
C TYR A 389 8.48 -12.11 23.22
N TRP A 390 7.68 -12.14 22.15
CA TRP A 390 6.64 -13.13 21.96
C TRP A 390 6.27 -13.29 20.48
N THR A 391 5.64 -14.43 20.20
CA THR A 391 4.94 -14.72 18.94
C THR A 391 3.49 -15.08 19.24
N TYR A 392 2.56 -14.66 18.39
CA TYR A 392 1.15 -15.04 18.47
C TYR A 392 0.66 -15.58 17.13
N ASP A 393 -0.08 -16.68 17.13
CA ASP A 393 -0.68 -17.27 15.93
C ASP A 393 -2.10 -16.73 15.74
N SER A 394 -2.33 -16.02 14.63
CA SER A 394 -3.66 -15.54 14.24
C SER A 394 -4.58 -16.65 13.75
N PHE A 395 -4.04 -17.86 13.53
CA PHE A 395 -4.70 -19.05 12.97
C PHE A 395 -5.21 -18.90 11.54
N SER A 396 -4.88 -17.80 10.85
CA SER A 396 -5.23 -17.57 9.45
C SER A 396 -4.25 -16.61 8.78
N ARG A 397 -4.24 -16.57 7.45
CA ARG A 397 -3.27 -15.78 6.70
C ARG A 397 -3.43 -14.29 6.93
N ILE A 398 -2.31 -13.57 6.88
CA ILE A 398 -2.25 -12.13 7.11
C ILE A 398 -1.74 -11.44 5.86
N TRP A 399 -2.55 -10.53 5.33
CA TRP A 399 -2.18 -9.66 4.21
C TRP A 399 -1.88 -8.23 4.64
N GLY A 400 -2.56 -7.75 5.69
CA GLY A 400 -2.44 -6.39 6.19
C GLY A 400 -1.21 -6.15 7.08
N SER A 401 -1.11 -4.93 7.59
CA SER A 401 -0.05 -4.51 8.53
C SER A 401 -0.60 -4.31 9.93
N THR A 402 0.28 -4.34 10.93
CA THR A 402 -0.11 -4.07 12.33
C THR A 402 -0.30 -2.56 12.56
N LEU A 403 -1.28 -2.20 13.39
CA LEU A 403 -1.49 -0.85 13.88
C LEU A 403 -1.31 -0.81 15.40
N VAL A 404 -0.45 0.07 15.92
CA VAL A 404 -0.39 0.35 17.36
C VAL A 404 -1.23 1.60 17.68
N ALA A 405 -2.28 1.44 18.47
CA ALA A 405 -3.13 2.56 18.90
C ALA A 405 -3.77 2.28 20.27
N GLY A 406 -3.83 3.30 21.14
CA GLY A 406 -4.55 3.20 22.42
C GLY A 406 -4.09 2.06 23.33
N GLY A 407 -2.79 1.71 23.32
CA GLY A 407 -2.24 0.60 24.09
C GLY A 407 -2.62 -0.78 23.56
N LYS A 408 -2.96 -0.88 22.27
CA LYS A 408 -3.29 -2.11 21.56
C LYS A 408 -2.51 -2.24 20.26
N VAL A 409 -2.35 -3.47 19.80
CA VAL A 409 -1.92 -3.82 18.44
C VAL A 409 -3.13 -4.42 17.72
N LEU A 410 -3.49 -3.86 16.57
CA LEU A 410 -4.63 -4.29 15.77
C LEU A 410 -4.17 -4.83 14.42
N LEU A 411 -4.81 -5.91 13.97
CA LEU A 411 -4.52 -6.54 12.69
C LEU A 411 -5.68 -7.42 12.22
N GLY A 412 -5.94 -7.42 10.91
CA GLY A 412 -6.91 -8.29 10.27
C GLY A 412 -6.30 -9.55 9.63
N ASN A 413 -7.08 -10.64 9.54
CA ASN A 413 -6.68 -11.87 8.85
C ASN A 413 -7.69 -12.29 7.75
N GLU A 414 -7.34 -13.33 6.99
CA GLU A 414 -8.13 -13.86 5.87
C GLU A 414 -9.46 -14.51 6.30
N ASP A 415 -9.56 -15.03 7.53
CA ASP A 415 -10.81 -15.59 8.08
C ASP A 415 -11.81 -14.49 8.49
N GLY A 416 -11.39 -13.22 8.44
CA GLY A 416 -12.21 -12.07 8.77
C GLY A 416 -12.16 -11.66 10.23
N ASP A 417 -11.17 -12.15 10.98
CA ASP A 417 -10.96 -11.71 12.36
C ASP A 417 -10.16 -10.40 12.40
N LEU A 418 -10.66 -9.43 13.14
CA LEU A 418 -9.87 -8.31 13.66
C LEU A 418 -9.32 -8.71 15.03
N LEU A 419 -8.01 -8.95 15.09
CA LEU A 419 -7.30 -9.21 16.32
C LEU A 419 -6.98 -7.91 17.05
N ILE A 420 -7.17 -7.92 18.37
CA ILE A 420 -6.88 -6.81 19.28
C ILE A 420 -5.99 -7.36 20.39
N LEU A 421 -4.69 -7.11 20.29
CA LEU A 421 -3.68 -7.59 21.22
C LEU A 421 -3.27 -6.47 22.18
N ASP A 422 -3.00 -6.79 23.44
CA ASP A 422 -2.35 -5.85 24.36
C ASP A 422 -0.96 -5.45 23.84
N HIS A 423 -0.70 -4.14 23.75
CA HIS A 423 0.65 -3.63 23.44
C HIS A 423 1.59 -3.88 24.62
N GLY A 424 2.77 -4.46 24.34
CA GLY A 424 3.81 -4.64 25.35
C GLY A 424 4.69 -5.88 25.16
N LYS A 425 5.63 -6.04 26.09
CA LYS A 425 6.64 -7.12 26.10
C LYS A 425 6.11 -8.45 26.63
N ALA A 426 5.05 -8.43 27.41
CA ALA A 426 4.44 -9.66 27.94
C ALA A 426 3.62 -10.34 26.85
N GLU A 427 3.42 -11.66 26.99
CA GLU A 427 2.47 -12.39 26.15
C GLU A 427 1.11 -11.67 26.17
N PRO A 428 0.59 -11.28 25.01
CA PRO A 428 -0.55 -10.37 24.95
C PRO A 428 -1.83 -11.12 25.33
N LYS A 429 -2.75 -10.41 26.00
CA LYS A 429 -4.15 -10.82 25.93
C LYS A 429 -4.66 -10.48 24.54
N VAL A 430 -5.40 -11.40 23.95
CA VAL A 430 -5.94 -11.25 22.61
C VAL A 430 -7.45 -11.35 22.66
N GLU A 431 -8.09 -10.35 22.09
CA GLU A 431 -9.50 -10.36 21.73
C GLU A 431 -9.59 -10.47 20.21
N SER A 432 -10.64 -11.14 19.73
CA SER A 432 -10.93 -11.27 18.30
C SER A 432 -12.37 -10.85 18.04
N VAL A 433 -12.57 -10.05 17.00
CA VAL A 433 -13.88 -9.65 16.50
C VAL A 433 -14.03 -10.18 15.08
N ASN A 434 -15.01 -11.05 14.84
CA ASN A 434 -15.31 -11.52 13.50
C ASN A 434 -16.04 -10.42 12.72
N MET A 435 -15.45 -9.97 11.61
CA MET A 435 -15.93 -8.89 10.75
C MET A 435 -16.80 -9.39 9.58
N GLY A 436 -17.09 -10.69 9.53
CA GLY A 436 -17.96 -11.35 8.53
C GLY A 436 -17.34 -11.56 7.16
N ALA A 437 -16.17 -10.98 6.87
CA ALA A 437 -15.45 -11.10 5.61
C ALA A 437 -13.94 -10.87 5.82
N PRO A 438 -13.06 -11.37 4.93
CA PRO A 438 -11.60 -11.23 5.06
C PRO A 438 -11.17 -9.79 5.29
N VAL A 439 -10.18 -9.57 6.16
CA VAL A 439 -9.64 -8.23 6.46
C VAL A 439 -8.21 -8.15 5.92
N TYR A 440 -8.09 -7.81 4.63
CA TYR A 440 -6.78 -7.69 3.96
C TYR A 440 -6.11 -6.33 4.15
N SER A 441 -6.90 -5.28 4.35
CA SER A 441 -6.40 -3.92 4.55
C SER A 441 -5.92 -3.72 5.99
N SER A 442 -4.95 -2.82 6.18
CA SER A 442 -4.47 -2.48 7.52
C SER A 442 -5.50 -1.60 8.24
N PRO A 443 -5.81 -1.83 9.53
CA PRO A 443 -6.66 -0.94 10.30
C PRO A 443 -6.06 0.48 10.40
N VAL A 444 -6.90 1.51 10.46
CA VAL A 444 -6.47 2.91 10.57
C VAL A 444 -7.21 3.60 11.71
N TYR A 445 -6.48 4.24 12.63
CA TYR A 445 -7.08 4.99 13.75
C TYR A 445 -6.76 6.48 13.65
N VAL A 446 -7.78 7.30 13.44
CA VAL A 446 -7.66 8.75 13.25
C VAL A 446 -8.94 9.45 13.71
N ASN A 447 -8.81 10.67 14.24
CA ASN A 447 -9.95 11.47 14.72
C ASN A 447 -10.87 10.75 15.72
N GLY A 448 -10.32 9.81 16.50
CA GLY A 448 -11.08 9.02 17.46
C GLY A 448 -11.81 7.81 16.87
N THR A 449 -11.79 7.62 15.55
CA THR A 449 -12.46 6.53 14.82
C THR A 449 -11.45 5.48 14.38
N LEU A 450 -11.80 4.20 14.55
CA LEU A 450 -11.09 3.08 13.95
C LEU A 450 -11.78 2.70 12.63
N TYR A 451 -11.06 2.74 11.53
CA TYR A 451 -11.50 2.29 10.22
C TYR A 451 -10.98 0.88 9.95
N VAL A 452 -11.88 -0.02 9.61
CA VAL A 452 -11.56 -1.41 9.25
C VAL A 452 -12.25 -1.72 7.92
N ALA A 453 -11.44 -1.93 6.88
CA ALA A 453 -11.93 -2.40 5.59
C ALA A 453 -11.79 -3.92 5.52
N THR A 454 -12.93 -4.61 5.48
CA THR A 454 -12.98 -5.98 4.98
C THR A 454 -12.90 -5.96 3.45
N GLN A 455 -12.85 -7.13 2.85
CA GLN A 455 -12.90 -7.30 1.40
C GLN A 455 -14.17 -6.65 0.77
N THR A 456 -15.28 -6.57 1.52
CA THR A 456 -16.59 -6.17 1.01
C THR A 456 -17.21 -4.97 1.73
N HIS A 457 -16.67 -4.50 2.86
CA HIS A 457 -17.26 -3.40 3.64
C HIS A 457 -16.18 -2.57 4.33
N LEU A 458 -16.45 -1.28 4.50
CA LEU A 458 -15.67 -0.37 5.34
C LEU A 458 -16.50 0.00 6.57
N TYR A 459 -15.96 -0.28 7.75
CA TYR A 459 -16.55 0.05 9.05
C TYR A 459 -15.87 1.26 9.66
N ALA A 460 -16.65 2.24 10.12
CA ALA A 460 -16.18 3.32 10.98
C ALA A 460 -16.62 3.05 12.43
N ILE A 461 -15.67 2.59 13.25
CA ILE A 461 -15.89 2.16 14.63
C ILE A 461 -15.53 3.30 15.56
N GLY A 462 -16.51 3.79 16.32
CA GLY A 462 -16.39 5.00 17.13
C GLY A 462 -17.72 5.35 17.81
N GLU A 463 -17.64 6.23 18.80
CA GLU A 463 -18.81 6.84 19.47
C GLU A 463 -19.50 7.90 18.63
#